data_AF-A0AAE0VJG0-F1
#
_entry.id   AF-A0AAE0VJG0-F1
#
_cell.length_a   1.000
_cell.length_b   1.000
_cell.length_c   1.000
_cell.angle_alpha   90.00
_cell.angle_beta   90.00
_cell.angle_gamma   90.00
#
_symmetry.space_group_name_H-M   'P 1'
#
loop_
_entity.id
_entity.type
_entity.pdbx_description
1 polymer ?
#
loop_
_entity_poly.entity_id
_entity_poly.type
_entity_poly.pdbx_seq_one_letter_code
_entity_poly.pdbx_strand_id
1 'polypeptide(L)'
;MDDYLDMTRDFEIKKKKNTNDKKNENEKKCHVVIRFPLTLKELFEKETGEDLQTCIEQKRHVGQVELDRDKLKVNERIMRSFFEEPIRRIVDHVNMLFTKPDVMDVPHILMIGGFSDSKMLQYAIQKEFGRRHVTVTVPHEPGVVVLKGAVVFGHDTGAISARIAKYTYGVAKRMNFIEGKHDERHKIIDDDGIIRCKDLFGKFVEIGESLKCKESFQYEYKSPDSKCNSFEV
;
A
#
# COMPACT_ATOMS: atom_id res chain seq x y z
N MET A 1 9.13 14.91 23.37
CA MET A 1 8.46 14.34 22.19
C MET A 1 9.25 14.65 20.92
N ASP A 2 9.76 15.88 20.81
CA ASP A 2 10.53 16.38 19.65
C ASP A 2 11.80 15.57 19.36
N ASP A 3 12.61 15.25 20.37
CA ASP A 3 13.85 14.47 20.21
C ASP A 3 13.66 13.12 19.49
N TYR A 4 12.56 12.42 19.80
CA TYR A 4 12.24 11.14 19.18
C TYR A 4 11.88 11.32 17.70
N LEU A 5 11.12 12.36 17.38
CA LEU A 5 10.71 12.67 16.01
C LEU A 5 11.93 13.04 15.16
N ASP A 6 12.86 13.82 15.71
CA ASP A 6 14.11 14.20 15.06
C ASP A 6 15.00 12.97 14.79
N MET A 7 15.17 12.10 15.79
CA MET A 7 15.92 10.85 15.61
C MET A 7 15.29 9.96 14.53
N THR A 8 13.96 9.82 14.55
CA THR A 8 13.21 9.00 13.57
C THR A 8 13.36 9.59 12.16
N ARG A 9 13.28 10.92 12.03
CA ARG A 9 13.47 11.62 10.76
C ARG A 9 14.88 11.44 10.22
N ASP A 10 15.90 11.56 11.07
CA ASP A 10 17.28 11.34 10.68
C ASP A 10 17.51 9.90 10.20
N PHE A 11 16.95 8.93 10.93
CA PHE A 11 16.98 7.52 10.52
C PHE A 11 16.34 7.32 9.14
N GLU A 12 15.17 7.90 8.90
CA GLU A 12 14.47 7.84 7.61
C GLU A 12 15.29 8.46 6.48
N ILE A 13 15.96 9.59 6.72
CA ILE A 13 16.86 10.22 5.73
C ILE A 13 18.05 9.31 5.42
N LYS A 14 18.65 8.65 6.42
CA LYS A 14 19.76 7.72 6.22
C LYS A 14 19.32 6.46 5.48
N LYS A 15 18.13 5.94 5.76
CA LYS A 15 17.52 4.81 5.01
C LYS A 15 17.43 5.10 3.51
N LYS A 16 17.08 6.33 3.12
CA LYS A 16 17.02 6.74 1.70
C LYS A 16 18.39 6.86 1.04
N LYS A 17 19.39 7.39 1.77
CA LYS A 17 20.72 7.69 1.22
C LYS A 17 21.67 6.50 1.13
N ASN A 18 21.37 5.38 1.81
CA ASN A 18 22.26 4.23 1.84
C ASN A 18 22.17 3.36 0.58
N THR A 19 22.74 3.78 -0.56
CA THR A 19 23.51 2.88 -1.46
C THR A 19 24.25 3.65 -2.57
N ASN A 20 25.57 3.43 -2.63
CA ASN A 20 26.48 3.63 -3.78
C ASN A 20 26.90 5.05 -4.15
N ASP A 21 27.37 5.85 -3.20
CA ASP A 21 28.44 6.79 -3.56
C ASP A 21 29.72 5.99 -3.72
N LYS A 22 30.29 6.04 -4.92
CA LYS A 22 31.62 5.56 -5.27
C LYS A 22 32.66 6.19 -4.32
N LYS A 23 32.85 5.63 -3.13
CA LYS A 23 34.02 5.89 -2.31
C LYS A 23 35.02 4.81 -2.65
N ASN A 24 36.16 5.26 -3.14
CA ASN A 24 37.32 4.46 -3.53
C ASN A 24 37.56 3.32 -2.54
N GLU A 25 37.91 2.14 -3.06
CA GLU A 25 38.15 0.89 -2.34
C GLU A 25 39.29 0.95 -1.28
N ASN A 26 39.89 2.11 -1.07
CA ASN A 26 40.86 2.34 -0.01
C ASN A 26 40.35 3.43 0.94
N GLU A 27 40.04 3.02 2.17
CA GLU A 27 39.82 3.80 3.41
C GLU A 27 38.40 3.86 4.01
N LYS A 28 38.38 3.46 5.29
CA LYS A 28 37.48 3.81 6.41
C LYS A 28 36.18 3.00 6.54
N LYS A 29 36.04 2.39 7.72
CA LYS A 29 34.76 1.90 8.27
C LYS A 29 33.67 2.94 8.00
N CYS A 30 32.80 2.68 7.03
CA CYS A 30 31.70 3.57 6.70
C CYS A 30 30.64 3.42 7.79
N HIS A 31 30.52 4.43 8.66
CA HIS A 31 29.48 4.48 9.67
C HIS A 31 28.36 5.41 9.20
N VAL A 32 27.14 4.94 9.41
CA VAL A 32 25.92 5.73 9.30
C VAL A 32 25.73 6.44 10.62
N VAL A 33 25.74 7.77 10.60
CA VAL A 33 25.59 8.60 11.79
C VAL A 33 24.15 9.05 11.94
N ILE A 34 23.52 8.73 13.06
CA ILE A 34 22.15 9.12 13.40
C ILE A 34 22.22 9.96 14.67
N ARG A 35 21.42 11.04 14.75
CA ARG A 35 21.32 11.82 15.99
C ARG A 35 20.70 10.96 17.08
N PHE A 36 21.36 10.93 18.23
CA PHE A 36 20.92 10.20 19.41
C PHE A 36 20.51 11.20 20.49
N PRO A 37 19.24 11.17 20.94
CA PRO A 37 18.77 12.08 21.99
C PRO A 37 19.54 11.92 23.30
N LEU A 38 20.03 13.02 23.85
CA LEU A 38 20.67 13.02 25.18
C LEU A 38 19.67 12.64 26.27
N THR A 39 18.41 13.06 26.13
CA THR A 39 17.30 12.67 27.02
C THR A 39 17.10 11.15 27.07
N LEU A 40 17.33 10.44 25.95
CA LEU A 40 17.27 8.98 25.91
C LEU A 40 18.47 8.33 26.61
N LYS A 41 19.66 8.93 26.49
CA LYS A 41 20.85 8.50 27.24
C LYS A 41 20.62 8.64 28.75
N GLU A 42 20.17 9.81 29.20
CA GLU A 42 19.89 10.10 30.61
C GLU A 42 18.80 9.19 31.18
N LEU A 43 17.74 8.93 30.40
CA LEU A 43 16.68 8.01 30.79
C LEU A 43 17.19 6.58 30.93
N PHE A 44 18.03 6.12 29.99
CA PHE A 44 18.63 4.79 30.07
C PHE A 44 19.46 4.61 31.34
N GLU A 45 20.32 5.58 31.65
CA GLU A 45 21.16 5.57 32.86
C GLU A 45 20.33 5.60 34.13
N LYS A 46 19.24 6.38 34.15
CA LYS A 46 18.32 6.45 35.29
C LYS A 46 17.58 5.14 35.54
N GLU A 47 17.12 4.47 34.49
CA GLU A 47 16.31 3.24 34.60
C GLU A 47 17.15 1.98 34.81
N THR A 48 18.36 1.92 34.24
CA THR A 48 19.23 0.73 34.30
C THR A 48 20.32 0.84 35.36
N GLY A 49 20.72 2.05 35.74
CA GLY A 49 21.90 2.29 36.59
C GLY A 49 23.23 2.06 35.88
N GLU A 50 23.24 1.77 34.58
CA GLU A 50 24.44 1.50 33.77
C GLU A 50 24.71 2.66 32.79
N ASP A 51 25.98 2.96 32.53
CA ASP A 51 26.38 3.90 31.47
C ASP A 51 26.17 3.26 30.10
N LEU A 52 25.42 3.95 29.23
CA LEU A 52 25.03 3.45 27.92
C LEU A 52 26.24 3.13 27.03
N GLN A 53 27.31 3.92 27.12
CA GLN A 53 28.51 3.72 26.32
C GLN A 53 29.22 2.42 26.73
N THR A 54 29.33 2.19 28.03
CA THR A 54 29.87 0.95 28.61
C THR A 54 29.04 -0.26 28.18
N CYS A 55 27.70 -0.16 28.17
CA CYS A 55 26.83 -1.26 27.68
C CYS A 55 27.07 -1.59 26.20
N ILE A 56 27.31 -0.59 25.34
CA ILE A 56 27.59 -0.80 23.91
C ILE A 56 28.93 -1.53 23.74
N GLU A 57 29.94 -1.15 24.53
CA GLU A 57 31.29 -1.74 24.50
C GLU A 57 31.35 -3.17 25.06
N GLN A 58 30.39 -3.57 25.90
CA GLN A 58 30.33 -4.91 26.49
C GLN A 58 29.46 -5.90 25.70
N LYS A 59 28.69 -5.42 24.72
CA LYS A 59 27.70 -6.24 23.98
C LYS A 59 28.17 -6.65 22.59
N ARG A 60 27.35 -7.48 21.94
CA ARG A 60 27.57 -8.17 20.65
C ARG A 60 28.09 -7.31 19.47
N HIS A 61 28.04 -5.98 19.55
CA HIS A 61 28.35 -5.07 18.45
C HIS A 61 29.54 -4.12 18.71
N VAL A 62 30.47 -4.50 19.60
CA VAL A 62 31.71 -3.75 19.88
C VAL A 62 32.42 -3.34 18.59
N GLY A 63 32.75 -2.04 18.48
CA GLY A 63 33.46 -1.47 17.33
C GLY A 63 32.67 -1.41 16.01
N GLN A 64 31.38 -1.74 16.06
CA GLN A 64 30.40 -1.59 14.98
C GLN A 64 29.29 -0.60 15.35
N VAL A 65 29.08 -0.33 16.63
CA VAL A 65 28.20 0.74 17.13
C VAL A 65 29.02 1.56 18.11
N GLU A 66 29.03 2.88 17.92
CA GLU A 66 29.75 3.81 18.78
C GLU A 66 28.83 4.99 19.10
N LEU A 67 28.81 5.43 20.35
CA LEU A 67 28.11 6.62 20.79
C LEU A 67 29.12 7.74 21.02
N ASP A 68 28.96 8.85 20.31
CA ASP A 68 29.80 10.04 20.42
C ASP A 68 28.91 11.24 20.73
N ARG A 69 28.78 11.55 22.02
CA ARG A 69 27.85 12.57 22.55
C ARG A 69 26.39 12.30 22.10
N ASP A 70 25.91 13.11 21.16
CA ASP A 70 24.57 13.08 20.57
C ASP A 70 24.53 12.34 19.22
N LYS A 71 25.56 11.54 18.90
CA LYS A 71 25.68 10.85 17.62
C LYS A 71 25.89 9.36 17.81
N LEU A 72 24.94 8.57 17.32
CA LEU A 72 25.07 7.13 17.20
C LEU A 72 25.68 6.79 15.83
N LYS A 73 26.91 6.27 15.84
CA LYS A 73 27.61 5.78 14.65
C LYS A 73 27.36 4.29 14.54
N VAL A 74 26.67 3.88 13.48
CA VAL A 74 26.33 2.47 13.23
C VAL A 74 27.05 2.01 11.97
N ASN A 75 27.73 0.87 12.05
CA ASN A 75 28.38 0.28 10.89
C ASN A 75 27.36 0.03 9.78
N GLU A 76 27.74 0.34 8.55
CA GLU A 76 26.86 0.21 7.40
C GLU A 76 26.27 -1.20 7.25
N ARG A 77 27.03 -2.26 7.57
CA ARG A 77 26.54 -3.64 7.53
C ARG A 77 25.39 -3.88 8.51
N ILE A 78 25.51 -3.39 9.74
CA ILE A 78 24.44 -3.48 10.73
C ILE A 78 23.22 -2.70 10.24
N MET A 79 23.44 -1.46 9.77
CA MET A 79 22.36 -0.62 9.27
C MET A 79 21.60 -1.29 8.10
N ARG A 80 22.32 -1.98 7.20
CA ARG A 80 21.73 -2.73 6.09
C ARG A 80 20.90 -3.92 6.56
N SER A 81 21.38 -4.65 7.57
CA SER A 81 20.68 -5.82 8.12
C SER A 81 19.28 -5.51 8.66
N PHE A 82 19.03 -4.28 9.11
CA PHE A 82 17.69 -3.86 9.55
C PHE A 82 16.64 -3.92 8.43
N PHE A 83 17.07 -3.84 7.16
CA PHE A 83 16.18 -3.81 6.01
C PHE A 83 16.19 -5.09 5.18
N GLU A 84 17.10 -6.03 5.44
CA GLU A 84 17.22 -7.28 4.69
C GLU A 84 15.92 -8.10 4.73
N GLU A 85 15.39 -8.36 5.92
CA GLU A 85 14.16 -9.15 6.07
C GLU A 85 12.92 -8.44 5.48
N PRO A 86 12.67 -7.14 5.75
CA PRO A 86 11.60 -6.41 5.07
C PRO A 86 11.71 -6.44 3.53
N ILE A 87 12.89 -6.23 2.98
CA ILE A 87 13.12 -6.25 1.52
C ILE A 87 12.84 -7.64 0.97
N ARG A 88 13.35 -8.70 1.62
CA ARG A 88 13.10 -10.08 1.22
C ARG A 88 11.61 -10.38 1.16
N ARG A 89 10.85 -10.01 2.20
CA ARG A 89 9.40 -10.20 2.24
C ARG A 89 8.67 -9.44 1.12
N ILE A 90 9.12 -8.25 0.75
CA ILE A 90 8.54 -7.51 -0.38
C ILE A 90 8.81 -8.26 -1.68
N VAL A 91 10.04 -8.73 -1.91
CA VAL A 91 10.40 -9.50 -3.10
C VAL A 91 9.58 -10.79 -3.19
N ASP A 92 9.46 -11.54 -2.10
CA ASP A 92 8.68 -12.77 -2.02
C ASP A 92 7.19 -12.49 -2.31
N HIS A 93 6.66 -11.39 -1.76
CA HIS A 93 5.28 -10.98 -2.01
C HIS A 93 5.04 -10.66 -3.48
N VAL A 94 5.93 -9.91 -4.13
CA VAL A 94 5.83 -9.60 -5.56
C VAL A 94 5.92 -10.88 -6.39
N ASN A 95 6.82 -11.81 -6.07
CA ASN A 95 6.87 -13.13 -6.71
C ASN A 95 5.55 -13.89 -6.59
N MET A 96 4.92 -13.87 -5.41
CA MET A 96 3.60 -14.47 -5.19
C MET A 96 2.49 -13.75 -5.96
N LEU A 97 2.60 -12.44 -6.21
CA LEU A 97 1.64 -11.76 -7.09
C LEU A 97 1.77 -12.28 -8.52
N PHE A 98 2.99 -12.46 -9.05
CA PHE A 98 3.20 -13.00 -10.39
C PHE A 98 2.70 -14.44 -10.61
N THR A 99 2.26 -15.17 -9.58
CA THR A 99 1.60 -16.47 -9.75
C THR A 99 0.09 -16.35 -9.98
N LYS A 100 -0.48 -15.16 -9.82
CA LYS A 100 -1.91 -14.91 -10.00
C LYS A 100 -2.23 -14.64 -11.49
N PRO A 101 -3.28 -15.27 -12.06
CA PRO A 101 -3.64 -15.09 -13.46
C PRO A 101 -3.81 -13.61 -13.89
N ASP A 102 -4.35 -12.77 -13.00
CA ASP A 102 -4.65 -11.36 -13.32
C ASP A 102 -3.39 -10.49 -13.50
N VAL A 103 -2.23 -10.94 -13.01
CA VAL A 103 -1.00 -10.12 -12.97
C VAL A 103 0.26 -10.88 -13.39
N MET A 104 0.16 -12.13 -13.82
CA MET A 104 1.33 -12.96 -14.17
C MET A 104 2.13 -12.41 -15.36
N ASP A 105 1.48 -11.72 -16.30
CA ASP A 105 2.09 -11.24 -17.54
C ASP A 105 2.24 -9.70 -17.58
N VAL A 106 2.25 -9.03 -16.41
CA VAL A 106 2.37 -7.56 -16.40
C VAL A 106 3.76 -7.11 -16.86
N PRO A 107 3.86 -6.17 -17.83
CA PRO A 107 5.14 -5.77 -18.40
C PRO A 107 5.92 -4.77 -17.54
N HIS A 108 5.28 -4.20 -16.51
CA HIS A 108 5.84 -3.09 -15.74
C HIS A 108 5.64 -3.27 -14.24
N ILE A 109 6.67 -2.91 -13.47
CA ILE A 109 6.56 -2.65 -12.02
C ILE A 109 6.86 -1.18 -11.81
N LEU A 110 5.90 -0.45 -11.26
CA LEU A 110 6.09 0.95 -10.85
C LEU A 110 6.32 1.02 -9.34
N MET A 111 7.53 1.37 -8.92
CA MET A 111 7.90 1.45 -7.50
C MET A 111 7.57 2.84 -6.93
N ILE A 112 6.50 2.93 -6.14
CA ILE A 112 6.02 4.19 -5.54
C ILE A 112 6.05 4.13 -4.00
N GLY A 113 5.89 5.27 -3.34
CA GLY A 113 5.90 5.39 -1.88
C GLY A 113 7.29 5.66 -1.29
N GLY A 114 7.33 6.04 0.00
CA GLY A 114 8.56 6.54 0.64
C GLY A 114 9.68 5.51 0.76
N PHE A 115 9.36 4.21 0.84
CA PHE A 115 10.40 3.18 0.89
C PHE A 115 10.99 2.86 -0.49
N SER A 116 10.27 3.19 -1.57
CA SER A 116 10.80 3.09 -2.93
C SER A 116 11.91 4.10 -3.21
N ASP A 117 12.16 5.07 -2.33
CA ASP A 117 13.40 5.88 -2.33
C ASP A 117 14.64 5.06 -1.95
N SER A 118 14.48 3.92 -1.26
CA SER A 118 15.59 3.07 -0.83
C SER A 118 16.26 2.40 -2.02
N LYS A 119 17.52 2.75 -2.25
CA LYS A 119 18.36 2.15 -3.29
C LYS A 119 18.61 0.65 -3.07
N MET A 120 18.58 0.16 -1.82
CA MET A 120 18.62 -1.28 -1.52
C MET A 120 17.38 -2.02 -2.03
N LEU A 121 16.19 -1.45 -1.81
CA LEU A 121 14.94 -2.03 -2.29
C LEU A 121 14.87 -1.97 -3.82
N GLN A 122 15.21 -0.83 -4.42
CA GLN A 122 15.29 -0.67 -5.89
C GLN A 122 16.20 -1.74 -6.51
N TYR A 123 17.40 -1.93 -5.94
CA TYR A 123 18.34 -2.96 -6.41
C TYR A 123 17.76 -4.37 -6.30
N ALA A 124 17.14 -4.72 -5.17
CA ALA A 124 16.56 -6.04 -4.96
C ALA A 124 15.45 -6.36 -5.97
N ILE A 125 14.51 -5.42 -6.18
CA ILE A 125 13.42 -5.58 -7.16
C ILE A 125 13.97 -5.64 -8.59
N GLN A 126 14.90 -4.74 -8.96
CA GLN A 126 15.51 -4.75 -10.28
C GLN A 126 16.26 -6.06 -10.56
N LYS A 127 17.01 -6.56 -9.57
CA LYS A 127 17.77 -7.82 -9.68
C LYS A 127 16.85 -9.02 -9.89
N GLU A 128 15.75 -9.08 -9.15
CA GLU A 128 14.83 -10.22 -9.18
C GLU A 128 13.96 -10.23 -10.45
N PHE A 129 13.38 -9.08 -10.80
CA PHE A 129 12.33 -8.99 -11.84
C PHE A 129 12.83 -8.41 -13.16
N GLY A 130 13.90 -7.61 -13.16
CA GLY A 130 14.38 -6.91 -14.36
C GLY A 130 14.87 -7.85 -15.49
N ARG A 131 15.12 -9.13 -15.19
CA ARG A 131 15.50 -10.14 -16.19
C ARG A 131 14.31 -10.90 -16.78
N ARG A 132 13.10 -10.70 -16.24
CA ARG A 132 11.89 -11.46 -16.60
C ARG A 132 11.01 -10.76 -17.64
N HIS A 133 11.61 -9.95 -18.53
CA HIS A 133 10.89 -9.04 -19.44
C HIS A 133 9.99 -8.00 -18.74
N VAL A 134 10.18 -7.80 -17.42
CA VAL A 134 9.47 -6.78 -16.65
C VAL A 134 10.35 -5.53 -16.55
N THR A 135 9.80 -4.40 -16.97
CA THR A 135 10.45 -3.10 -16.80
C THR A 135 10.14 -2.55 -15.41
N VAL A 136 11.16 -2.39 -14.58
CA VAL A 136 11.02 -1.77 -13.26
C VAL A 136 11.29 -0.27 -13.40
N THR A 137 10.29 0.54 -13.08
CA THR A 137 10.35 2.00 -13.17
C THR A 137 10.24 2.61 -11.78
N VAL A 138 11.16 3.52 -11.46
CA VAL A 138 11.10 4.34 -10.25
C VAL A 138 10.92 5.79 -10.68
N PRO A 139 9.78 6.43 -10.39
CA PRO A 139 9.54 7.82 -10.75
C PRO A 139 10.42 8.78 -9.92
N HIS A 140 10.54 10.02 -10.36
CA HIS A 140 11.19 11.08 -9.57
C HIS A 140 10.38 11.37 -8.30
N GLU A 141 11.03 11.28 -7.14
CA GLU A 141 10.41 11.40 -5.81
C GLU A 141 9.23 10.43 -5.61
N PRO A 142 9.48 9.10 -5.59
CA PRO A 142 8.43 8.10 -5.43
C PRO A 142 7.60 8.30 -4.15
N GLY A 143 8.17 8.91 -3.10
CA GLY A 143 7.47 9.23 -1.86
C GLY A 143 6.28 10.19 -2.00
N VAL A 144 6.24 11.02 -3.05
CA VAL A 144 5.17 12.02 -3.26
C VAL A 144 4.42 11.83 -4.58
N VAL A 145 4.72 10.77 -5.33
CA VAL A 145 4.16 10.57 -6.67
C VAL A 145 2.63 10.39 -6.65
N VAL A 146 2.08 9.79 -5.59
CA VAL A 146 0.63 9.63 -5.41
C VAL A 146 -0.04 11.00 -5.26
N LEU A 147 0.56 11.90 -4.46
CA LEU A 147 0.07 13.26 -4.29
C LEU A 147 0.11 14.03 -5.61
N LYS A 148 1.22 13.95 -6.35
CA LYS A 148 1.36 14.57 -7.67
C LYS A 148 0.29 14.06 -8.65
N GLY A 149 0.08 12.74 -8.68
CA GLY A 149 -0.98 12.14 -9.50
C GLY A 149 -2.38 12.61 -9.12
N ALA A 150 -2.66 12.76 -7.82
CA ALA A 150 -3.93 13.28 -7.34
C ALA A 150 -4.18 14.73 -7.77
N VAL A 151 -3.14 15.58 -7.74
CA VAL A 151 -3.24 16.97 -8.22
C VAL A 151 -3.52 17.01 -9.73
N VAL A 152 -2.81 16.20 -10.52
CA VAL A 152 -3.04 16.09 -11.97
C VAL A 152 -4.47 15.62 -12.25
N PHE A 153 -4.95 14.59 -11.54
CA PHE A 153 -6.32 14.11 -11.66
C PHE A 153 -7.37 15.16 -11.26
N GLY A 154 -7.07 16.02 -10.27
CA GLY A 154 -7.95 17.13 -9.90
C GLY A 154 -8.10 18.17 -11.00
N HIS A 155 -7.05 18.42 -11.78
CA HIS A 155 -7.09 19.32 -12.94
C HIS A 155 -7.73 18.67 -14.16
N ASP A 156 -7.47 17.38 -14.39
CA ASP A 156 -8.08 16.60 -15.47
C ASP A 156 -8.70 15.32 -14.92
N THR A 157 -9.98 15.45 -14.55
CA THR A 157 -10.77 14.31 -14.05
C THR A 157 -11.09 13.30 -15.16
N GLY A 158 -10.87 13.63 -16.44
CA GLY A 158 -11.00 12.73 -17.58
C GLY A 158 -9.86 11.72 -17.69
N ALA A 159 -8.77 11.89 -16.94
CA ALA A 159 -7.64 10.97 -16.94
C ALA A 159 -7.99 9.54 -16.47
N ILE A 160 -9.08 9.36 -15.72
CA ILE A 160 -9.60 8.04 -15.35
C ILE A 160 -10.78 7.71 -16.27
N SER A 161 -10.59 6.71 -17.12
CA SER A 161 -11.60 6.26 -18.09
C SER A 161 -12.61 5.29 -17.49
N ALA A 162 -12.21 4.49 -16.52
CA ALA A 162 -13.07 3.50 -15.87
C ALA A 162 -12.63 3.19 -14.43
N ARG A 163 -13.55 2.63 -13.63
CA ARG A 163 -13.32 2.16 -12.27
C ARG A 163 -13.95 0.80 -12.06
N ILE A 164 -13.32 -0.04 -11.25
CA ILE A 164 -13.87 -1.32 -10.85
C ILE A 164 -14.85 -1.11 -9.70
N ALA A 165 -16.07 -1.62 -9.83
CA ALA A 165 -17.11 -1.57 -8.82
C ALA A 165 -16.67 -2.33 -7.55
N LYS A 166 -16.65 -1.63 -6.42
CA LYS A 166 -16.25 -2.22 -5.12
C LYS A 166 -17.34 -3.08 -4.49
N TYR A 167 -18.58 -2.85 -4.88
CA TYR A 167 -19.77 -3.52 -4.37
C TYR A 167 -20.72 -3.78 -5.53
N THR A 168 -21.64 -4.72 -5.32
CA THR A 168 -22.78 -4.87 -6.20
C THR A 168 -23.80 -3.77 -5.87
N TYR A 169 -24.16 -2.97 -6.85
CA TYR A 169 -25.17 -1.92 -6.73
C TYR A 169 -26.48 -2.39 -7.36
N GLY A 170 -27.59 -2.02 -6.75
CA GLY A 170 -28.90 -2.49 -7.15
C GLY A 170 -29.99 -1.94 -6.24
N VAL A 171 -31.23 -2.30 -6.54
CA VAL A 171 -32.42 -1.89 -5.78
C VAL A 171 -33.26 -3.09 -5.39
N ALA A 172 -34.08 -2.92 -4.34
CA ALA A 172 -35.10 -3.89 -4.00
C ALA A 172 -36.11 -3.98 -5.16
N LYS A 173 -36.35 -5.20 -5.64
CA LYS A 173 -37.26 -5.51 -6.72
C LYS A 173 -38.37 -6.44 -6.22
N ARG A 174 -39.58 -6.21 -6.71
CA ARG A 174 -40.68 -7.18 -6.65
C ARG A 174 -40.83 -7.87 -8.00
N MET A 175 -41.03 -9.18 -7.99
CA MET A 175 -41.32 -9.96 -9.20
C MET A 175 -42.23 -11.14 -8.87
N ASN A 176 -42.79 -11.79 -9.89
CA ASN A 176 -43.63 -12.97 -9.67
C ASN A 176 -42.85 -14.08 -8.96
N PHE A 177 -43.51 -14.73 -8.00
CA PHE A 177 -42.92 -15.85 -7.28
C PHE A 177 -42.80 -17.05 -8.23
N ILE A 178 -41.64 -17.70 -8.26
CA ILE A 178 -41.40 -18.90 -9.05
C ILE A 178 -41.06 -20.02 -8.07
N GLU A 179 -41.96 -20.99 -7.96
CA GLU A 179 -41.82 -22.14 -7.08
C GLU A 179 -40.54 -22.93 -7.41
N GLY A 180 -39.81 -23.34 -6.37
CA GLY A 180 -38.52 -24.04 -6.49
C GLY A 180 -37.31 -23.18 -6.85
N LYS A 181 -37.50 -21.93 -7.33
CA LYS A 181 -36.40 -20.99 -7.63
C LYS A 181 -36.22 -19.94 -6.56
N HIS A 182 -37.32 -19.38 -6.06
CA HIS A 182 -37.28 -18.31 -5.07
C HIS A 182 -37.51 -18.87 -3.67
N ASP A 183 -36.82 -18.28 -2.69
CA ASP A 183 -36.97 -18.65 -1.28
C ASP A 183 -38.38 -18.25 -0.80
N GLU A 184 -39.11 -19.21 -0.25
CA GLU A 184 -40.47 -19.05 0.28
C GLU A 184 -40.57 -17.95 1.35
N ARG A 185 -39.47 -17.63 2.06
CA ARG A 185 -39.45 -16.53 3.05
C ARG A 185 -39.75 -15.16 2.46
N HIS A 186 -39.53 -14.99 1.16
CA HIS A 186 -39.76 -13.74 0.43
C HIS A 186 -41.13 -13.71 -0.26
N LYS A 187 -41.93 -14.78 -0.15
CA LYS A 187 -43.23 -14.90 -0.80
C LYS A 187 -44.27 -14.03 -0.10
N ILE A 188 -44.96 -13.24 -0.90
CA ILE A 188 -46.09 -12.41 -0.47
C ILE A 188 -47.23 -12.58 -1.47
N ILE A 189 -48.46 -12.38 -1.01
CA ILE A 189 -49.62 -12.20 -1.87
C ILE A 189 -49.87 -10.70 -1.91
N ASP A 190 -49.84 -10.11 -3.09
CA ASP A 190 -50.10 -8.68 -3.27
C ASP A 190 -51.61 -8.36 -3.23
N ASP A 191 -51.99 -7.09 -3.23
CA ASP A 191 -53.39 -6.66 -3.11
C ASP A 191 -54.29 -7.19 -4.26
N ASP A 192 -53.69 -7.48 -5.42
CA ASP A 192 -54.34 -8.12 -6.57
C ASP A 192 -54.52 -9.64 -6.45
N GLY A 193 -54.12 -10.26 -5.34
CA GLY A 193 -54.12 -11.72 -5.15
C GLY A 193 -52.98 -12.46 -5.88
N ILE A 194 -52.04 -11.74 -6.50
CA ILE A 194 -50.90 -12.32 -7.23
C ILE A 194 -49.76 -12.66 -6.26
N ILE A 195 -49.24 -13.88 -6.35
CA ILE A 195 -48.08 -14.31 -5.56
C ILE A 195 -46.79 -13.70 -6.13
N ARG A 196 -46.12 -12.88 -5.32
CA ARG A 196 -44.88 -12.18 -5.68
C ARG A 196 -43.78 -12.45 -4.65
N CYS A 197 -42.53 -12.22 -5.05
CA CYS A 197 -41.40 -12.12 -4.13
C CYS A 197 -41.18 -10.66 -3.75
N LYS A 198 -41.02 -10.41 -2.46
CA LYS A 198 -40.59 -9.12 -1.89
C LYS A 198 -39.09 -9.14 -1.60
N ASP A 199 -38.47 -7.96 -1.61
CA ASP A 199 -37.10 -7.74 -1.13
C ASP A 199 -36.02 -8.55 -1.87
N LEU A 200 -36.25 -8.84 -3.15
CA LEU A 200 -35.20 -9.38 -4.01
C LEU A 200 -34.23 -8.28 -4.42
N PHE A 201 -32.94 -8.58 -4.43
CA PHE A 201 -31.93 -7.62 -4.85
C PHE A 201 -31.76 -7.65 -6.38
N GLY A 202 -32.34 -6.67 -7.06
CA GLY A 202 -32.16 -6.44 -8.48
C GLY A 202 -30.86 -5.70 -8.74
N LYS A 203 -29.86 -6.39 -9.27
CA LYS A 203 -28.51 -5.87 -9.49
C LYS A 203 -28.43 -5.04 -10.77
N PHE A 204 -27.71 -3.93 -10.70
CA PHE A 204 -27.36 -3.04 -11.82
C PHE A 204 -25.90 -3.13 -12.20
N VAL A 205 -25.05 -3.26 -11.19
CA VAL A 205 -23.61 -3.36 -11.33
C VAL A 205 -23.17 -4.45 -10.38
N GLU A 206 -22.33 -5.36 -10.84
CA GLU A 206 -21.74 -6.39 -9.96
C GLU A 206 -20.37 -5.98 -9.45
N ILE A 207 -20.03 -6.45 -8.25
CA ILE A 207 -18.67 -6.31 -7.72
C ILE A 207 -17.64 -6.86 -8.73
N GLY A 208 -16.60 -6.08 -9.01
CA GLY A 208 -15.59 -6.43 -10.01
C GLY A 208 -15.89 -5.93 -11.43
N GLU A 209 -17.09 -5.40 -11.69
CA GLU A 209 -17.44 -4.86 -13.01
C GLU A 209 -16.73 -3.54 -13.30
N SER A 210 -16.33 -3.32 -14.56
CA SER A 210 -15.66 -2.10 -15.00
C SER A 210 -16.68 -1.06 -15.46
N LEU A 211 -16.77 0.05 -14.72
CA LEU A 211 -17.67 1.16 -15.00
C LEU A 211 -16.92 2.29 -15.69
N LYS A 212 -17.33 2.70 -16.89
CA LYS A 212 -16.72 3.86 -17.55
C LYS A 212 -17.19 5.15 -16.89
N CYS A 213 -16.28 6.12 -16.78
CA CYS A 213 -16.66 7.43 -16.28
C CYS A 213 -17.63 8.11 -17.24
N LYS A 214 -18.74 8.67 -16.69
CA LYS A 214 -19.85 9.31 -17.42
C LYS A 214 -20.79 8.36 -18.17
N GLU A 215 -20.68 7.05 -17.95
CA GLU A 215 -21.71 6.10 -18.37
C GLU A 215 -22.86 6.17 -17.36
N SER A 216 -24.07 6.48 -17.84
CA SER A 216 -25.29 6.38 -17.04
C SER A 216 -26.02 5.09 -17.42
N PHE A 217 -26.55 4.41 -16.41
CA PHE A 217 -27.34 3.21 -16.64
C PHE A 217 -28.82 3.55 -16.47
N GLN A 218 -29.59 3.35 -17.53
CA GLN A 218 -31.03 3.47 -17.47
C GLN A 218 -31.66 2.09 -17.29
N TYR A 219 -32.39 1.94 -16.19
CA TYR A 219 -33.17 0.74 -15.92
C TYR A 219 -34.65 1.09 -15.92
N GLU A 220 -35.39 0.54 -16.89
CA GLU A 220 -36.84 0.70 -16.95
C GLU A 220 -37.53 -0.31 -16.03
N TYR A 221 -38.42 0.21 -15.18
CA TYR A 221 -39.28 -0.60 -14.34
C TYR A 221 -40.74 -0.38 -14.72
N LYS A 222 -41.45 -1.48 -14.95
CA LYS A 222 -42.91 -1.47 -15.05
C LYS A 222 -43.49 -1.71 -13.66
N SER A 223 -44.07 -0.67 -13.07
CA SER A 223 -44.99 -0.81 -11.95
C SER A 223 -46.25 -1.55 -12.43
N PRO A 224 -46.83 -2.48 -11.65
CA PRO A 224 -48.19 -2.99 -11.89
C PRO A 224 -49.21 -1.84 -12.00
N ASP A 225 -48.98 -0.76 -11.25
CA ASP A 225 -49.75 0.48 -11.30
C ASP A 225 -49.15 1.48 -12.30
N SER A 226 -49.38 1.23 -13.59
CA SER A 226 -49.59 2.21 -14.68
C SER A 226 -48.74 3.49 -14.81
N LYS A 227 -47.55 3.62 -14.21
CA LYS A 227 -46.58 4.68 -14.53
C LYS A 227 -45.16 4.09 -14.63
N CYS A 228 -44.57 4.22 -15.81
CA CYS A 228 -43.18 3.86 -16.05
C CYS A 228 -42.30 4.86 -15.29
N ASN A 229 -41.57 4.38 -14.29
CA ASN A 229 -40.64 5.21 -13.53
C ASN A 229 -39.23 4.85 -14.01
N SER A 230 -38.53 5.83 -14.58
CA SER A 230 -37.12 5.73 -14.93
C SER A 230 -36.28 6.31 -13.80
N PHE A 231 -35.22 5.61 -13.41
CA PHE A 231 -34.19 6.13 -12.51
C PHE A 231 -32.85 6.11 -13.25
N GLU A 232 -32.08 7.19 -13.10
CA GLU A 232 -30.75 7.36 -13.69
C GLU A 232 -29.71 7.23 -12.57
N VAL A 233 -28.72 6.36 -12.77
CA VAL A 233 -27.59 6.13 -11.84
C VAL A 233 -26.29 6.36 -12.59
#